data_AF-A0A0M6YD51-F1
#
_entry.id   AF-A0A0M6YD51-F1
#
_cell.length_a   1.000
_cell.length_b   1.000
_cell.length_c   1.000
_cell.angle_alpha   90.00
_cell.angle_beta   90.00
_cell.angle_gamma   90.00
#
_symmetry.space_group_name_H-M   'P 1'
#
loop_
_entity.id
_entity.type
_entity.pdbx_description
1 polymer ?
#
loop_
_entity_poly.entity_id
_entity_poly.type
_entity_poly.pdbx_seq_one_letter_code
_entity_poly.pdbx_strand_id
1 'polypeptide(L)'
;MLEFENTSQTAHRYTRLQIVLHWLVVILIAEQWFTSKAIPRTHSPFLPPSKTDLLMHMAHNYAGMVIGLLMTVRLGLWILNPRQVDAGRRSWQSKTASTVHWALYLSVLGQASTGFVSSYLWQGAVPFHQMFWNLTLTLVTLHVLAAAYHLVRGDDVVRKMVPWPSKQ
;
A
#
# COMPACT_ATOMS: atom_id res chain seq x y z
N MET A 1 -36.25 19.91 -32.17
CA MET A 1 -35.16 20.55 -31.41
C MET A 1 -34.78 19.56 -30.32
N LEU A 2 -33.77 18.73 -30.57
CA LEU A 2 -33.32 17.68 -29.65
C LEU A 2 -32.20 18.29 -28.80
N GLU A 3 -32.48 18.49 -27.51
CA GLU A 3 -31.46 18.86 -26.53
C GLU A 3 -30.50 17.67 -26.40
N PHE A 4 -29.29 17.85 -26.92
CA PHE A 4 -28.20 16.93 -26.64
C PHE A 4 -27.85 17.09 -25.17
N GLU A 5 -28.32 16.13 -24.37
CA GLU A 5 -27.91 15.93 -22.99
C GLU A 5 -26.38 15.85 -22.99
N ASN A 6 -25.75 16.94 -22.53
CA ASN A 6 -24.32 17.04 -22.35
C ASN A 6 -23.94 16.09 -21.20
N THR A 7 -23.77 14.81 -21.53
CA THR A 7 -23.19 13.81 -20.65
C THR A 7 -21.76 14.21 -20.39
N SER A 8 -21.57 15.08 -19.40
CA SER A 8 -20.28 15.37 -18.81
C SER A 8 -19.64 14.04 -18.45
N GLN A 9 -18.69 13.58 -19.27
CA GLN A 9 -17.82 12.46 -18.95
C GLN A 9 -17.11 12.83 -17.66
N THR A 10 -17.65 12.37 -16.53
CA THR A 10 -17.01 12.59 -15.25
C THR A 10 -15.73 11.78 -15.26
N ALA A 11 -14.59 12.46 -15.34
CA ALA A 11 -13.29 11.84 -15.16
C ALA A 11 -13.33 11.08 -13.83
N HIS A 12 -13.32 9.75 -13.89
CA HIS A 12 -13.57 8.90 -12.72
C HIS A 12 -12.50 9.15 -11.64
N ARG A 13 -12.85 9.97 -10.65
CA ARG A 13 -12.02 10.26 -9.46
C ARG A 13 -12.00 9.01 -8.58
N TYR A 14 -10.93 8.85 -7.79
CA TYR A 14 -10.87 7.82 -6.77
C TYR A 14 -12.12 7.86 -5.89
N THR A 15 -12.72 6.69 -5.64
CA THR A 15 -13.83 6.60 -4.70
C THR A 15 -13.33 6.83 -3.28
N ARG A 16 -14.20 7.30 -2.38
CA ARG A 16 -13.86 7.44 -0.94
C ARG A 16 -13.32 6.14 -0.37
N LEU A 17 -13.88 5.00 -0.77
CA LEU A 17 -13.41 3.67 -0.36
C LEU A 17 -11.96 3.42 -0.79
N GLN A 18 -11.59 3.72 -2.05
CA GLN A 18 -10.21 3.57 -2.52
C GLN A 18 -9.23 4.46 -1.77
N ILE A 19 -9.64 5.67 -1.38
CA ILE A 19 -8.81 6.59 -0.58
C ILE A 19 -8.65 6.07 0.85
N VAL A 20 -9.74 5.69 1.51
CA VAL A 20 -9.69 5.15 2.88
C VAL A 20 -8.84 3.89 2.94
N LEU A 21 -9.05 2.93 2.02
CA LEU A 21 -8.24 1.72 1.94
C LEU A 21 -6.74 2.03 1.74
N HIS A 22 -6.39 3.13 1.06
CA HIS A 22 -5.00 3.49 0.83
C HIS A 22 -4.35 3.91 2.13
N TRP A 23 -4.99 4.85 2.83
CA TRP A 23 -4.47 5.37 4.09
C TRP A 23 -4.48 4.33 5.21
N LEU A 24 -5.47 3.43 5.25
CA LEU A 24 -5.46 2.30 6.17
C LEU A 24 -4.23 1.42 5.96
N VAL A 25 -3.91 1.06 4.71
CA VAL A 25 -2.69 0.28 4.41
C VAL A 25 -1.42 1.05 4.79
N VAL A 26 -1.35 2.35 4.52
CA VAL A 26 -0.20 3.18 4.91
C VAL A 26 0.01 3.17 6.43
N ILE A 27 -1.05 3.38 7.21
CA ILE A 27 -1.00 3.36 8.68
C ILE A 27 -0.58 1.98 9.19
N LEU A 28 -1.13 0.91 8.63
CA LEU A 28 -0.78 -0.45 9.02
C LEU A 28 0.68 -0.77 8.66
N ILE A 29 1.19 -0.35 7.50
CA ILE A 29 2.62 -0.52 7.16
C ILE A 29 3.53 0.21 8.16
N ALA A 30 3.13 1.41 8.63
CA ALA A 30 3.88 2.12 9.66
C ALA A 30 3.87 1.37 11.00
N GLU A 31 2.73 0.77 11.38
CA GLU A 31 2.64 -0.13 12.53
C GLU A 31 3.58 -1.34 12.36
N GLN A 32 3.59 -2.00 11.21
CA GLN A 32 4.47 -3.14 10.94
C GLN A 32 5.94 -2.79 11.15
N TRP A 33 6.37 -1.62 10.66
CA TRP A 33 7.74 -1.15 10.87
C TRP A 33 8.06 -0.96 12.35
N PHE A 34 7.15 -0.34 13.10
CA PHE A 34 7.29 -0.09 14.53
C PHE A 34 7.34 -1.39 15.35
N THR A 35 6.52 -2.39 15.01
CA THR A 35 6.40 -3.66 15.74
C THR A 35 7.42 -4.72 15.31
N SER A 36 8.04 -4.58 14.12
CA SER A 36 8.96 -5.56 13.53
C SER A 36 10.09 -6.04 14.46
N LYS A 37 10.65 -5.16 15.29
CA LYS A 37 11.77 -5.51 16.19
C LYS A 37 11.37 -6.49 17.30
N ALA A 38 10.08 -6.62 17.60
CA ALA A 38 9.58 -7.59 18.58
C ALA A 38 9.63 -9.04 18.06
N ILE A 39 9.61 -9.24 16.74
CA ILE A 39 9.65 -10.57 16.12
C ILE A 39 10.91 -11.36 16.52
N PRO A 40 12.15 -10.87 16.28
CA PRO A 40 13.35 -11.61 16.67
C PRO A 40 13.52 -11.70 18.19
N ARG A 41 13.01 -10.74 18.98
CA ARG A 41 13.06 -10.81 20.45
C ARG A 41 12.15 -11.91 21.00
N THR A 42 11.00 -12.13 20.36
CA THR A 42 10.05 -13.18 20.74
C THR A 42 10.58 -14.58 20.45
N HIS A 43 11.40 -14.73 19.41
CA HIS A 43 12.01 -16.00 19.00
C HIS A 43 13.47 -16.16 19.46
N SER A 44 13.92 -15.34 20.40
CA SER A 44 15.28 -15.41 20.92
C SER A 44 15.50 -16.71 21.72
N PRO A 45 16.55 -17.50 21.43
CA PRO A 45 16.87 -18.67 22.24
C PRO A 45 17.56 -18.30 23.58
N PHE A 46 17.94 -17.04 23.75
CA PHE A 46 18.77 -16.59 24.87
C PHE A 46 18.00 -15.83 25.94
N LEU A 47 16.90 -15.17 25.58
CA LEU A 47 16.15 -14.28 26.47
C LEU A 47 14.64 -14.52 26.30
N PRO A 48 13.89 -14.72 27.39
CA PRO A 48 12.44 -14.82 27.30
C PRO A 48 11.84 -13.46 26.88
N PRO A 49 10.76 -13.45 26.07
CA PRO A 49 10.13 -12.21 25.65
C PRO A 49 9.42 -11.50 26.81
N SER A 50 9.43 -10.16 26.76
CA SER A 50 8.56 -9.36 27.61
C SER A 50 7.09 -9.46 27.18
N LYS A 51 6.17 -9.07 28.07
CA LYS A 51 4.74 -8.94 27.71
C LYS A 51 4.52 -7.97 26.54
N THR A 52 5.33 -6.93 26.46
CA THR A 52 5.29 -5.95 25.37
C THR A 52 5.76 -6.57 24.06
N ASP A 53 6.79 -7.41 24.07
CA ASP A 53 7.24 -8.12 22.87
C ASP A 53 6.17 -9.07 22.35
N LEU A 54 5.51 -9.82 23.23
CA LEU A 54 4.39 -10.68 22.86
C LEU A 54 3.23 -9.87 22.26
N LEU A 55 2.87 -8.73 22.85
CA LEU A 55 1.81 -7.87 22.32
C LEU A 55 2.18 -7.31 20.94
N MET A 56 3.41 -6.79 20.78
CA MET A 56 3.89 -6.24 19.50
C MET A 56 4.00 -7.32 18.42
N HIS A 57 4.46 -8.52 18.78
CA HIS A 57 4.49 -9.67 17.88
C HIS A 57 3.08 -10.04 17.41
N MET A 58 2.13 -10.10 18.34
CA MET A 58 0.74 -10.41 18.05
C MET A 58 0.11 -9.35 17.13
N ALA A 59 0.34 -8.07 17.44
CA ALA A 59 -0.10 -6.94 16.62
C ALA A 59 0.48 -7.03 15.20
N HIS A 60 1.79 -7.22 15.08
CA HIS A 60 2.49 -7.36 13.80
C HIS A 60 1.88 -8.48 12.96
N ASN A 61 1.72 -9.66 13.54
CA ASN A 61 1.26 -10.85 12.83
C ASN A 61 -0.18 -10.70 12.31
N TYR A 62 -1.13 -10.28 13.16
CA TYR A 62 -2.53 -10.12 12.75
C TYR A 62 -2.75 -8.91 11.85
N ALA A 63 -2.08 -7.78 12.12
CA ALA A 63 -2.15 -6.62 11.22
C ALA A 63 -1.56 -6.93 9.84
N GLY A 64 -0.52 -7.77 9.76
CA GLY A 64 0.03 -8.27 8.50
C GLY A 64 -1.01 -9.02 7.64
N MET A 65 -1.84 -9.87 8.26
CA MET A 65 -2.94 -10.55 7.56
C MET A 65 -4.02 -9.58 7.10
N VAL A 66 -4.36 -8.59 7.94
CA VAL A 66 -5.31 -7.53 7.57
C VAL A 66 -4.79 -6.74 6.38
N ILE A 67 -3.50 -6.40 6.33
CA ILE A 67 -2.87 -5.75 5.17
C ILE A 67 -3.06 -6.63 3.92
N GLY A 68 -2.80 -7.93 4.00
CA GLY A 68 -2.98 -8.85 2.87
C GLY A 68 -4.41 -8.83 2.32
N LEU A 69 -5.40 -8.88 3.21
CA LEU A 69 -6.82 -8.80 2.84
C LEU A 69 -7.16 -7.44 2.19
N LEU A 70 -6.79 -6.33 2.84
CA LEU A 70 -7.07 -4.99 2.33
C LEU A 70 -6.39 -4.75 0.97
N MET A 71 -5.15 -5.22 0.79
CA MET A 71 -4.43 -5.12 -0.48
C MET A 71 -5.07 -5.96 -1.58
N THR A 72 -5.61 -7.14 -1.25
CA THR A 72 -6.38 -7.96 -2.20
C THR A 72 -7.65 -7.24 -2.64
N VAL A 73 -8.40 -6.65 -1.70
CA VAL A 73 -9.58 -5.83 -2.01
C VAL A 73 -9.19 -4.62 -2.87
N ARG A 74 -8.10 -3.92 -2.54
CA ARG A 74 -7.61 -2.79 -3.34
C ARG A 74 -7.26 -3.18 -4.77
N LEU A 75 -6.57 -4.30 -4.95
CA LEU A 75 -6.22 -4.83 -6.26
C LEU A 75 -7.49 -5.20 -7.05
N GLY A 76 -8.44 -5.88 -6.42
CA GLY A 76 -9.74 -6.20 -7.02
C GLY A 76 -10.51 -4.96 -7.46
N LEU A 77 -10.63 -3.95 -6.58
CA LEU A 77 -11.28 -2.67 -6.91
C LEU A 77 -10.59 -1.93 -8.05
N TRP A 78 -9.28 -2.06 -8.19
CA TRP A 78 -8.53 -1.45 -9.29
C TRP A 78 -8.76 -2.18 -10.62
N ILE A 79 -8.77 -3.52 -10.62
CA ILE A 79 -9.07 -4.34 -11.81
C ILE A 79 -10.51 -4.10 -12.28
N LEU A 80 -11.46 -4.04 -11.36
CA LEU A 80 -12.88 -3.87 -11.66
C LEU A 80 -13.28 -2.44 -12.04
N ASN A 81 -12.46 -1.44 -11.69
CA ASN A 81 -12.70 -0.03 -12.04
C ASN A 81 -11.48 0.57 -12.76
N PRO A 82 -11.19 0.14 -14.02
CA PRO A 82 -10.06 0.64 -14.77
C PRO A 82 -10.17 2.15 -14.96
N ARG A 83 -9.11 2.88 -14.63
CA ARG A 83 -9.12 4.34 -14.77
C ARG A 83 -8.87 4.75 -16.21
N GLN A 84 -9.56 5.81 -16.62
CA GLN A 84 -9.19 6.62 -17.78
C GLN A 84 -7.79 7.19 -17.52
N VAL A 85 -6.82 6.85 -18.38
CA VAL A 85 -5.46 7.39 -18.33
C VAL A 85 -5.55 8.88 -18.68
N ASP A 86 -5.13 9.77 -17.77
CA ASP A 86 -5.10 11.22 -18.02
C ASP A 86 -4.33 11.50 -19.33
N ALA A 87 -5.05 11.88 -20.40
CA ALA A 87 -4.53 12.03 -21.76
C ALA A 87 -3.40 13.08 -21.92
N GLY A 88 -3.11 13.86 -20.87
CA GLY A 88 -2.07 14.90 -20.85
C GLY A 88 -0.74 14.52 -20.17
N ARG A 89 -0.56 13.32 -19.60
CA ARG A 89 0.72 12.94 -18.97
C ARG A 89 1.73 12.40 -19.99
N ARG A 90 3.00 12.83 -19.89
CA ARG A 90 4.11 12.25 -20.68
C ARG A 90 4.12 10.73 -20.50
N SER A 91 4.20 10.00 -21.60
CA SER A 91 4.04 8.53 -21.63
C SER A 91 5.01 7.79 -20.70
N TRP A 92 6.25 8.29 -20.54
CA TRP A 92 7.24 7.69 -19.63
C TRP A 92 6.86 7.84 -18.15
N GLN A 93 6.32 9.00 -17.72
CA GLN A 93 5.91 9.22 -16.33
C GLN A 93 4.75 8.29 -15.95
N SER A 94 3.80 8.12 -16.86
CA SER A 94 2.67 7.20 -16.68
C SER A 94 3.15 5.74 -16.57
N LYS A 95 4.07 5.33 -17.46
CA LYS A 95 4.68 3.98 -17.41
C LYS A 95 5.43 3.75 -16.11
N THR A 96 6.32 4.67 -15.70
CA THR A 96 7.09 4.55 -14.45
C THR A 96 6.17 4.50 -13.22
N ALA A 97 5.16 5.36 -13.15
CA ALA A 97 4.20 5.33 -12.05
C ALA A 97 3.43 4.01 -11.99
N SER A 98 3.01 3.48 -13.14
CA SER A 98 2.37 2.16 -13.24
C SER A 98 3.30 1.04 -12.75
N THR A 99 4.56 1.04 -13.19
CA THR A 99 5.57 0.06 -12.76
C THR A 99 5.79 0.10 -11.25
N VAL A 100 5.97 1.30 -10.66
CA VAL A 100 6.15 1.44 -9.20
C VAL A 100 4.92 0.94 -8.45
N HIS A 101 3.71 1.25 -8.90
CA HIS A 101 2.49 0.75 -8.24
C HIS A 101 2.38 -0.76 -8.33
N TRP A 102 2.64 -1.38 -9.48
CA TRP A 102 2.64 -2.83 -9.61
C TRP A 102 3.70 -3.50 -8.74
N ALA A 103 4.90 -2.92 -8.69
CA ALA A 103 5.97 -3.40 -7.81
C ALA A 103 5.56 -3.28 -6.32
N LEU A 104 4.87 -2.20 -5.93
CA LEU A 104 4.32 -2.05 -4.59
C LEU A 104 3.27 -3.12 -4.29
N TYR A 105 2.33 -3.37 -5.19
CA TYR A 105 1.33 -4.44 -5.04
C TYR A 105 2.00 -5.80 -4.84
N LEU A 106 2.95 -6.16 -5.72
CA LEU A 106 3.68 -7.42 -5.63
C LEU A 106 4.46 -7.51 -4.31
N SER A 107 5.16 -6.44 -3.92
CA SER A 107 6.00 -6.44 -2.73
C SER A 107 5.19 -6.64 -1.45
N VAL A 108 4.09 -5.90 -1.27
CA VAL A 108 3.29 -5.94 -0.05
C VAL A 108 2.48 -7.25 0.03
N LEU A 109 1.88 -7.71 -1.08
CA LEU A 109 1.18 -9.01 -1.11
C LEU A 109 2.15 -10.17 -0.91
N GLY A 110 3.34 -10.12 -1.51
CA GLY A 110 4.40 -11.09 -1.31
C GLY A 110 4.88 -11.12 0.15
N GLN A 111 5.09 -9.97 0.77
CA GLN A 111 5.47 -9.86 2.18
C GLN A 111 4.40 -10.45 3.10
N ALA A 112 3.12 -10.09 2.90
CA ALA A 112 2.02 -10.59 3.72
C ALA A 112 1.88 -12.12 3.57
N SER A 113 1.97 -12.63 2.35
CA SER A 113 1.88 -14.07 2.07
C SER A 113 3.03 -14.84 2.72
N THR A 114 4.26 -14.38 2.55
CA THR A 114 5.45 -15.01 3.16
C THR A 114 5.47 -14.88 4.68
N GLY A 115 4.94 -13.77 5.23
CA GLY A 115 4.75 -13.59 6.67
C GLY A 115 3.78 -14.61 7.26
N PHE A 116 2.63 -14.81 6.61
CA PHE A 116 1.67 -15.86 6.97
C PHE A 116 2.29 -17.26 6.90
N VAL A 117 2.95 -17.59 5.78
CA VAL A 117 3.64 -18.89 5.62
C VAL A 117 4.67 -19.09 6.72
N SER A 118 5.51 -18.08 7.01
CA SER A 118 6.52 -18.17 8.06
C SER A 118 5.94 -18.38 9.45
N SER A 119 4.76 -17.80 9.73
CA SER A 119 4.13 -17.86 11.06
C SER A 119 3.38 -19.16 11.32
N TYR A 120 2.84 -19.80 10.28
CA TYR A 120 1.90 -20.92 10.45
C TYR A 120 2.27 -22.21 9.72
N LEU A 121 3.09 -22.14 8.68
CA LEU A 121 3.32 -23.27 7.78
C LEU A 121 4.79 -23.68 7.72
N TRP A 122 5.69 -22.74 7.40
CA TRP A 122 7.10 -23.04 7.14
C TRP A 122 8.02 -21.87 7.45
N GLN A 123 8.84 -22.03 8.49
CA GLN A 123 9.82 -21.03 8.94
C GLN A 123 10.87 -20.67 7.87
N GLY A 124 11.13 -21.54 6.89
CA GLY A 124 12.06 -21.21 5.80
C GLY A 124 11.58 -20.11 4.86
N ALA A 125 10.35 -19.61 5.02
CA ALA A 125 9.84 -18.43 4.32
C ALA A 125 10.37 -17.09 4.88
N VAL A 126 11.01 -17.08 6.06
CA VAL A 126 11.51 -15.86 6.73
C VAL A 126 12.45 -15.01 5.84
N PRO A 127 13.42 -15.58 5.10
CA PRO A 127 14.29 -14.79 4.22
C PRO A 127 13.51 -14.06 3.12
N PHE A 128 12.44 -14.68 2.58
CA PHE A 128 11.59 -14.05 1.56
C PHE A 128 10.76 -12.92 2.15
N HIS A 129 10.26 -13.09 3.37
CA HIS A 129 9.56 -12.02 4.09
C HIS A 129 10.46 -10.79 4.29
N GLN A 130 11.72 -11.00 4.70
CA GLN A 130 12.71 -9.93 4.83
C GLN A 130 13.10 -9.29 3.49
N MET A 131 13.25 -10.10 2.44
CA MET A 131 13.50 -9.63 1.08
C MET A 131 12.38 -8.70 0.60
N PHE A 132 11.12 -9.11 0.77
CA PHE A 132 9.99 -8.28 0.42
C PHE A 132 9.91 -7.00 1.25
N TRP A 133 10.25 -7.04 2.54
CA TRP A 133 10.35 -5.84 3.37
C TRP A 133 11.34 -4.81 2.84
N ASN A 134 12.55 -5.24 2.46
CA ASN A 134 13.54 -4.34 1.87
C ASN A 134 13.06 -3.74 0.55
N LEU A 135 12.39 -4.55 -0.28
CA LEU A 135 11.78 -4.09 -1.53
C LEU A 135 10.66 -3.07 -1.27
N THR A 136 9.72 -3.38 -0.36
CA THR A 136 8.63 -2.48 0.03
C THR A 136 9.17 -1.17 0.57
N LEU A 137 10.16 -1.19 1.47
CA LEU A 137 10.75 0.03 2.03
C LEU A 137 11.37 0.92 0.95
N THR A 138 12.11 0.32 0.01
CA THR A 138 12.70 1.03 -1.13
C THR A 138 11.62 1.68 -1.99
N LEU A 139 10.61 0.90 -2.38
CA LEU A 139 9.53 1.37 -3.25
C LEU A 139 8.64 2.42 -2.58
N VAL A 140 8.33 2.27 -1.29
CA VAL A 140 7.57 3.24 -0.51
C VAL A 140 8.36 4.54 -0.40
N THR A 141 9.67 4.47 -0.17
CA THR A 141 10.52 5.67 -0.14
C THR A 141 10.47 6.40 -1.48
N LEU A 142 10.68 5.70 -2.60
CA LEU A 142 10.58 6.29 -3.95
C LEU A 142 9.19 6.88 -4.22
N HIS A 143 8.13 6.17 -3.80
CA HIS A 143 6.76 6.62 -3.96
C HIS A 143 6.48 7.91 -3.16
N VAL A 144 6.90 7.98 -1.91
CA VAL A 144 6.73 9.16 -1.05
C VAL A 144 7.54 10.34 -1.58
N LEU A 145 8.78 10.13 -2.03
CA LEU A 145 9.59 11.17 -2.66
C LEU A 145 8.95 11.69 -3.94
N ALA A 146 8.38 10.81 -4.77
CA ALA A 146 7.63 11.22 -5.96
C ALA A 146 6.37 12.02 -5.58
N ALA A 147 5.62 11.58 -4.57
CA ALA A 147 4.46 12.32 -4.07
C ALA A 147 4.84 13.71 -3.54
N ALA A 148 5.95 13.81 -2.79
CA ALA A 148 6.49 15.09 -2.33
C ALA A 148 6.92 15.99 -3.49
N TYR A 149 7.60 15.45 -4.50
CA TYR A 149 7.95 16.18 -5.72
C TYR A 149 6.70 16.75 -6.42
N HIS A 150 5.66 15.93 -6.56
CA HIS A 150 4.37 16.35 -7.14
C HIS A 150 3.65 17.41 -6.29
N LEU A 151 3.75 17.33 -4.96
CA LEU A 151 3.23 18.33 -4.04
C LEU A 151 3.93 19.69 -4.24
N VAL A 152 5.27 19.70 -4.34
CA VAL A 152 6.05 20.93 -4.59
C VAL A 152 5.77 21.50 -5.98
N ARG A 153 5.56 20.64 -6.97
CA ARG A 153 5.17 21.06 -8.33
C ARG A 153 3.76 21.64 -8.41
N GLY A 154 2.94 21.44 -7.37
CA GLY A 154 1.58 21.97 -7.28
C GLY A 154 0.58 21.27 -8.20
N ASP A 155 0.85 20.03 -8.63
CA ASP A 155 -0.10 19.28 -9.45
C ASP A 155 -1.11 18.47 -8.61
N ASP A 156 -2.17 17.98 -9.26
CA ASP A 156 -3.29 17.32 -8.57
C ASP A 156 -3.00 15.88 -8.14
N VAL A 157 -1.77 15.35 -8.32
CA VAL A 157 -1.47 13.94 -8.05
C VAL A 157 -1.74 13.58 -6.58
N VAL A 158 -1.24 14.40 -5.65
CA VAL A 158 -1.43 14.16 -4.21
C VAL A 158 -2.87 14.46 -3.80
N ARG A 159 -3.48 15.52 -4.35
CA ARG A 159 -4.87 15.92 -4.07
C ARG A 159 -5.89 14.84 -4.40
N LYS A 160 -5.60 13.98 -5.40
CA LYS A 160 -6.44 12.83 -5.76
C LYS A 160 -6.49 11.75 -4.66
N MET A 161 -5.57 11.76 -3.69
CA MET A 161 -5.50 10.80 -2.58
C MET A 161 -5.84 11.38 -1.22
N VAL A 162 -6.23 12.65 -1.12
CA VAL A 162 -6.62 13.27 0.17
C VAL A 162 -8.13 13.08 0.39
N PRO A 163 -8.61 12.75 1.60
CA PRO A 163 -10.04 12.50 1.86
C PRO A 163 -10.92 13.77 1.85
N TRP A 164 -10.33 14.96 1.83
CA TRP A 164 -11.07 16.23 1.89
C TRP A 164 -11.69 16.59 0.52
N PRO A 165 -12.94 17.11 0.49
CA PRO A 165 -13.52 17.66 -0.73
C PRO A 165 -12.68 18.86 -1.18
N SER A 166 -12.09 18.80 -2.37
CA SER A 166 -11.56 20.00 -3.01
C SER A 166 -12.73 20.91 -3.35
N LYS A 167 -12.75 22.15 -2.82
CA LYS A 167 -13.65 23.19 -3.33
C LYS A 167 -13.42 23.30 -4.84
N GLN A 168 -14.49 23.15 -5.61
CA GLN A 168 -14.49 23.34 -7.06
C GLN A 168 -14.33 24.82 -7.38
#